data_AF-A0A177B3W6-F1
#
_entry.id   AF-A0A177B3W6-F1
#
_cell.length_a   1.000
_cell.length_b   1.000
_cell.length_c   1.000
_cell.angle_alpha   90.00
_cell.angle_beta   90.00
_cell.angle_gamma   90.00
#
_symmetry.space_group_name_H-M   'P 1'
#
loop_
_entity.id
_entity.type
_entity.pdbx_description
1 polymer ?
#
loop_
_entity_poly.entity_id
_entity_poly.type
_entity_poly.pdbx_seq_one_letter_code
_entity_poly.pdbx_strand_id
1 'polypeptide(L)'
;ISIDEHVIAERPQILINPFSAFIYGPYIAIEKINLLIGYSYLDEQWIYYTSCSAETKPDIIFKIGNNNYTINPSEYLIKKVLMIVDHEPYDPDPFPGTSTL
;
A
#
# COMPACT_ATOMS: atom_id res chain seq x y z
N ILE A 1 -4.73 -27.36 -3.72
CA ILE A 1 -5.75 -26.97 -4.70
C ILE A 1 -6.50 -25.80 -4.09
N SER A 2 -6.15 -24.56 -4.48
CA SER A 2 -6.93 -23.37 -4.12
C SER A 2 -7.73 -23.00 -5.37
N ILE A 3 -9.05 -23.00 -5.25
CA ILE A 3 -10.00 -22.76 -6.34
C ILE A 3 -10.72 -21.47 -5.94
N ASP A 4 -10.20 -20.31 -6.34
CA ASP A 4 -10.98 -19.07 -6.31
C ASP A 4 -10.31 -17.97 -7.16
N GLU A 5 -10.22 -18.20 -8.48
CA GLU A 5 -9.88 -17.13 -9.41
C GLU A 5 -11.06 -16.16 -9.53
N HIS A 6 -10.90 -14.94 -9.02
CA HIS A 6 -11.89 -13.88 -9.16
C HIS A 6 -11.56 -12.96 -10.34
N VAL A 7 -12.49 -12.86 -11.31
CA VAL A 7 -12.31 -11.97 -12.47
C VAL A 7 -12.67 -10.53 -12.09
N ILE A 8 -11.65 -9.67 -12.04
CA ILE A 8 -11.81 -8.25 -11.68
C ILE A 8 -12.32 -7.42 -12.86
N ALA A 9 -11.72 -7.60 -14.03
CA ALA A 9 -12.03 -6.87 -15.25
C ALA A 9 -11.77 -7.75 -16.49
N GLU A 10 -12.62 -7.63 -17.51
CA GLU A 10 -12.45 -8.32 -18.79
C GLU A 10 -11.89 -7.35 -19.85
N ARG A 11 -10.85 -7.80 -20.57
CA ARG A 11 -10.21 -7.05 -21.66
C ARG A 11 -9.83 -5.61 -21.30
N PRO A 12 -9.13 -5.37 -20.18
CA PRO A 12 -8.70 -4.02 -19.83
C PRO A 12 -7.65 -3.50 -20.83
N GLN A 13 -7.61 -2.18 -21.01
CA GLN A 13 -6.43 -1.53 -21.56
C GLN A 13 -5.42 -1.34 -20.43
N ILE A 14 -4.18 -1.77 -20.64
CA ILE A 14 -3.12 -1.72 -19.62
C ILE A 14 -2.03 -0.77 -20.12
N LEU A 15 -1.64 0.19 -19.28
CA LEU A 15 -0.49 1.04 -19.48
C LEU A 15 0.62 0.63 -18.51
N ILE A 16 1.80 0.31 -19.03
CA ILE A 16 2.97 0.02 -18.22
C ILE A 16 3.75 1.33 -18.04
N ASN A 17 3.75 1.87 -16.81
CA ASN A 17 4.48 3.09 -16.47
C ASN A 17 5.42 2.86 -15.28
N PRO A 18 6.75 2.74 -15.49
CA PRO A 18 7.70 2.53 -14.41
C PRO A 18 7.87 3.76 -13.51
N PHE A 19 7.35 4.92 -13.90
CA PHE A 19 7.40 6.15 -13.10
C PHE A 19 6.18 6.33 -12.18
N SER A 20 5.23 5.39 -12.20
CA SER A 20 4.11 5.35 -11.26
C SER A 20 4.45 4.48 -10.05
N ALA A 21 4.16 4.97 -8.84
CA ALA A 21 4.42 4.24 -7.59
C ALA A 21 3.31 3.25 -7.21
N PHE A 22 2.14 3.30 -7.87
CA PHE A 22 0.96 2.52 -7.51
C PHE A 22 0.31 1.88 -8.73
N ILE A 23 -0.46 0.83 -8.48
CA ILE A 23 -1.36 0.23 -9.46
C ILE A 23 -2.64 1.07 -9.50
N TYR A 24 -2.93 1.65 -10.67
CA TYR A 24 -4.13 2.45 -10.89
C TYR A 24 -5.11 1.71 -11.80
N GLY A 25 -6.39 2.02 -11.65
CA GLY A 25 -7.43 1.47 -12.50
C GLY A 25 -8.79 2.12 -12.24
N PRO A 26 -9.82 1.70 -12.99
CA PRO A 26 -11.19 2.12 -12.74
C PRO A 26 -11.60 1.84 -11.29
N TYR A 27 -12.35 2.77 -10.69
CA TYR A 27 -12.80 2.69 -9.29
C TYR A 27 -13.34 1.29 -8.93
N ILE A 28 -14.25 0.75 -9.75
CA ILE A 28 -14.90 -0.55 -9.52
C ILE A 28 -13.88 -1.70 -9.49
N ALA A 29 -12.83 -1.65 -10.30
CA ALA A 29 -11.80 -2.70 -10.34
C ALA A 29 -10.92 -2.65 -9.08
N ILE A 30 -10.50 -1.44 -8.69
CA ILE A 30 -9.68 -1.21 -7.49
C ILE A 30 -10.49 -1.57 -6.23
N GLU A 31 -11.76 -1.20 -6.16
CA GLU A 31 -12.65 -1.55 -5.06
C GLU A 31 -12.82 -3.06 -4.91
N LYS A 32 -13.04 -3.79 -6.01
CA LYS A 32 -13.10 -5.28 -5.99
C LYS A 32 -11.80 -5.90 -5.49
N ILE A 33 -10.65 -5.43 -5.96
CA ILE A 33 -9.34 -5.90 -5.50
C ILE A 33 -9.22 -5.69 -3.99
N ASN A 34 -9.54 -4.48 -3.53
CA ASN A 34 -9.47 -4.14 -2.11
C ASN A 34 -10.40 -5.02 -1.27
N LEU A 35 -11.65 -5.25 -1.71
CA LEU A 35 -12.61 -6.14 -1.02
C LEU A 35 -12.04 -7.54 -0.81
N LEU A 36 -11.38 -8.11 -1.82
CA LEU A 36 -10.75 -9.44 -1.74
C LEU A 36 -9.53 -9.46 -0.80
N ILE A 37 -8.80 -8.35 -0.72
CA ILE A 37 -7.66 -8.20 0.19
C ILE A 37 -8.15 -7.99 1.64
N GLY A 38 -9.40 -7.58 1.87
CA GLY A 38 -9.94 -7.27 3.19
C GLY A 38 -9.34 -5.96 3.72
N TYR A 39 -9.84 -4.84 3.19
CA TYR A 39 -9.34 -3.50 3.47
C TYR A 39 -10.20 -2.72 4.47
N SER A 40 -9.60 -1.65 5.00
CA SER A 40 -10.29 -0.49 5.58
C SER A 40 -9.80 0.74 4.84
N TYR A 41 -10.74 1.59 4.39
CA TYR A 41 -10.40 2.82 3.68
C TYR A 41 -10.41 3.98 4.65
N LEU A 42 -9.33 4.75 4.64
CA LEU A 42 -9.24 6.00 5.39
C LEU A 42 -9.48 7.15 4.43
N ASP A 43 -10.73 7.65 4.44
CA ASP A 43 -11.21 8.74 3.58
C ASP A 43 -10.30 9.98 3.63
N GLU A 44 -9.84 10.36 4.82
CA GLU A 44 -9.03 11.56 5.03
C GLU A 44 -7.70 11.54 4.26
N GLN A 45 -7.16 10.35 4.02
CA GLN A 45 -5.84 10.16 3.40
C GLN A 45 -5.95 9.56 2.01
N TRP A 46 -7.13 9.11 1.60
CA TRP A 46 -7.37 8.43 0.32
C TRP A 46 -6.51 7.17 0.18
N ILE A 47 -6.35 6.43 1.29
CA ILE A 47 -5.49 5.24 1.37
C ILE A 47 -6.29 4.03 1.84
N TYR A 48 -6.03 2.89 1.19
CA TYR A 48 -6.50 1.57 1.59
C TYR A 48 -5.47 0.92 2.52
N TYR A 49 -5.94 0.43 3.67
CA TYR A 49 -5.12 -0.28 4.64
C TYR A 49 -5.64 -1.69 4.85
N THR A 50 -4.74 -2.64 5.08
CA THR A 50 -5.08 -4.01 5.46
C THR A 50 -4.11 -4.52 6.51
N SER A 51 -4.45 -5.62 7.16
CA SER A 51 -3.54 -6.28 8.11
C SER A 51 -2.25 -6.72 7.40
N CYS A 52 -1.12 -6.64 8.11
CA CYS A 52 0.20 -7.00 7.56
C CYS A 52 0.38 -8.50 7.27
N SER A 53 -0.62 -9.34 7.52
CA SER A 53 -0.59 -10.78 7.24
C SER A 53 -0.68 -11.03 5.73
N ALA A 54 0.45 -10.89 5.03
CA ALA A 54 0.55 -11.08 3.58
C ALA A 54 0.22 -12.52 3.14
N GLU A 55 0.45 -13.52 4.00
CA GLU A 55 0.22 -14.95 3.72
C GLU A 55 -1.23 -15.30 3.38
N THR A 56 -2.19 -14.41 3.70
CA THR A 56 -3.62 -14.63 3.42
C THR A 56 -4.16 -13.78 2.27
N LYS A 57 -3.30 -13.02 1.59
CA LYS A 57 -3.74 -12.13 0.49
C LYS A 57 -3.56 -12.79 -0.87
N PRO A 58 -4.46 -12.53 -1.83
CA PRO A 58 -4.40 -13.15 -3.14
C PRO A 58 -3.30 -12.54 -4.02
N ASP A 59 -2.78 -13.33 -4.95
CA ASP A 59 -1.97 -12.79 -6.05
C ASP A 59 -2.86 -12.03 -7.03
N ILE A 60 -2.30 -10.98 -7.66
CA ILE A 60 -2.96 -10.27 -8.76
C ILE A 60 -2.37 -10.79 -10.07
N ILE A 61 -3.21 -11.38 -10.92
CA ILE A 61 -2.78 -11.98 -12.19
C ILE A 61 -3.29 -11.16 -13.37
N PHE A 62 -2.38 -10.63 -14.17
CA PHE A 62 -2.67 -10.01 -15.46
C PHE A 62 -2.47 -11.03 -16.58
N LYS A 63 -3.57 -11.41 -17.25
CA LYS A 63 -3.54 -12.29 -18.43
C LYS A 63 -3.41 -11.42 -19.68
N ILE A 64 -2.23 -11.39 -20.31
CA ILE A 64 -1.93 -10.57 -21.49
C ILE A 64 -1.52 -11.51 -22.63
N GLY A 65 -2.40 -11.63 -23.64
CA GLY A 65 -2.24 -12.64 -24.69
C GLY A 65 -2.30 -14.04 -24.09
N ASN A 66 -1.27 -14.86 -24.36
CA ASN A 66 -1.14 -16.22 -23.82
C ASN A 66 -0.28 -16.29 -22.55
N ASN A 67 0.13 -15.14 -21.99
CA ASN A 67 1.03 -15.07 -20.84
C ASN A 67 0.31 -14.57 -19.60
N ASN A 68 0.74 -15.07 -18.44
CA ASN A 68 0.29 -14.64 -17.12
C ASN A 68 1.42 -13.87 -16.43
N TYR A 69 1.12 -12.66 -15.97
CA TYR A 69 2.01 -11.85 -15.15
C TYR A 69 1.41 -11.75 -13.75
N THR A 70 2.13 -12.27 -12.76
CA THR A 70 1.66 -12.35 -11.38
C THR A 70 2.34 -11.28 -10.54
N ILE A 71 1.57 -10.60 -9.70
CA ILE A 71 2.06 -9.69 -8.65
C ILE A 71 1.68 -10.30 -7.31
N ASN A 72 2.68 -10.64 -6.51
CA ASN A 72 2.49 -11.24 -5.20
C ASN A 72 2.12 -10.18 -4.15
N PRO A 73 1.47 -10.56 -3.03
CA PRO A 73 1.15 -9.66 -1.93
C PRO A 73 2.30 -8.77 -1.45
N SER A 74 3.50 -9.32 -1.34
CA SER A 74 4.69 -8.56 -0.91
C SER A 74 5.08 -7.42 -1.86
N GLU A 75 4.62 -7.45 -3.10
CA GLU A 75 4.96 -6.48 -4.15
C GLU A 75 3.95 -5.34 -4.25
N TYR A 76 2.68 -5.58 -3.87
CA TYR A 76 1.64 -4.54 -3.88
C TYR A 76 1.27 -4.01 -2.48
N LEU A 77 1.71 -4.66 -1.40
CA LEU A 77 1.51 -4.18 -0.03
C LEU A 77 2.70 -3.37 0.47
N ILE A 78 2.43 -2.13 0.87
CA ILE A 78 3.43 -1.26 1.50
C ILE A 78 3.27 -1.35 3.01
N LYS A 79 4.30 -1.84 3.70
CA LYS A 79 4.33 -1.86 5.16
C LYS A 79 4.53 -0.44 5.70
N LYS A 80 3.49 0.14 6.29
CA LYS A 80 3.61 1.39 7.03
C LYS A 80 4.34 1.11 8.35
N VAL A 81 5.62 1.46 8.42
CA VAL A 81 6.35 1.51 9.68
C VAL A 81 5.95 2.81 10.37
N LEU A 82 5.19 2.71 11.46
CA LEU A 82 5.03 3.83 12.39
C LEU A 82 6.42 4.13 12.94
N MET A 83 7.04 5.22 12.49
CA MET A 83 8.11 5.82 13.27
C MET A 83 7.43 6.36 14.53
N ILE A 84 7.55 5.63 15.63
CA ILE A 84 7.39 6.24 16.95
C ILE A 84 8.59 7.18 17.04
N VAL A 85 8.36 8.46 16.76
CA VAL A 85 9.29 9.48 17.20
C VAL A 85 9.13 9.51 18.70
N ASP A 86 10.01 8.83 19.42
CA ASP A 86 10.19 9.09 20.83
C ASP A 86 10.55 10.57 20.90
N HIS A 87 9.57 11.40 21.24
CA HIS A 87 9.84 12.75 21.69
C HIS A 87 10.64 12.56 22.98
N GLU A 88 11.96 12.54 22.88
CA GLU A 88 12.77 12.94 24.01
C GLU A 88 12.22 14.31 24.45
N PRO A 89 11.85 14.45 25.74
CA PRO A 89 11.37 15.72 26.23
C PRO A 89 12.44 16.76 25.92
N TYR A 90 12.04 17.85 25.27
CA TYR A 90 12.90 18.99 25.02
C TYR A 90 13.57 19.41 26.33
N ASP A 91 14.88 19.21 26.42
CA ASP A 91 15.73 19.69 27.51
C ASP A 91 16.24 21.08 27.08
N PRO A 92 15.65 22.19 27.59
CA PRO A 92 16.24 23.49 27.38
C PRO A 92 17.55 23.56 28.16
N ASP A 93 18.65 23.29 27.47
CA ASP A 93 20.00 23.51 27.96
C ASP A 93 20.09 24.89 28.66
N PRO A 94 20.64 24.98 29.89
CA PRO A 94 20.75 26.25 30.59
C PRO A 94 21.77 27.13 29.88
N PHE A 95 21.30 28.26 29.33
CA PHE A 95 22.13 29.32 28.74
C PHE A 95 23.44 29.54 29.53
N PRO A 96 24.62 29.46 28.90
CA PRO A 96 25.85 29.85 29.56
C PRO A 96 25.97 31.39 29.58
N GLY A 97 25.79 31.95 30.78
CA GLY A 97 26.52 33.13 31.24
C GLY A 97 26.04 34.51 30.78
N THR A 98 25.22 35.16 31.61
CA THR A 98 25.32 36.62 31.76
C THR A 98 26.59 36.93 32.54
N SER A 99 27.65 37.33 31.84
CA SER A 99 28.78 38.05 32.43
C SER A 99 28.55 39.54 32.17
N THR A 100 28.09 40.26 33.20
CA THR A 100 28.14 41.72 33.26
C THR A 100 29.51 42.14 33.77
N LEU A 101 30.18 43.02 33.01
CA LEU A 101 31.27 43.88 33.47
C LEU A 101 30.80 44.86 34.54
#